data_AF-A0A0F9MIB9-F1
#
_entry.id   AF-A0A0F9MIB9-F1
#
_cell.length_a   1.000
_cell.length_b   1.000
_cell.length_c   1.000
_cell.angle_alpha   90.00
_cell.angle_beta   90.00
_cell.angle_gamma   90.00
#
_symmetry.space_group_name_H-M   'P 1'
#
loop_
_entity.id
_entity.type
_entity.pdbx_description
1 polymer ?
#
loop_
_entity_poly.entity_id
_entity_poly.type
_entity_poly.pdbx_seq_one_letter_code
_entity_poly.pdbx_strand_id
1 'polypeptide(L)' 'MEDCISIVPEGDKLILRDILGKSETVEAKILEVGLLDHKVVLTK' A
#
# COMPACT_ATOMS: atom_id res chain seq x y z
N MET A 1 -6.69 -1.26 2.48
CA MET A 1 -7.11 0.11 2.13
C MET A 1 -7.76 0.06 0.76
N GLU A 2 -8.96 0.61 0.61
CA GLU A 2 -9.63 0.75 -0.69
C GLU A 2 -9.20 2.06 -1.36
N ASP A 3 -9.36 2.17 -2.68
CA ASP A 3 -9.02 3.36 -3.50
C ASP A 3 -7.60 3.90 -3.28
N CYS A 4 -6.62 3.00 -3.10
CA CYS A 4 -5.23 3.38 -2.87
C CYS A 4 -4.57 3.89 -4.17
N ILE A 5 -4.03 5.10 -4.14
CA ILE A 5 -3.38 5.76 -5.29
C ILE A 5 -1.86 5.74 -5.20
N SER A 6 -1.29 5.57 -4.01
CA SER A 6 0.17 5.50 -3.85
C SER A 6 0.58 4.64 -2.68
N ILE A 7 1.63 3.84 -2.91
CA ILE A 7 2.31 3.03 -1.90
C ILE A 7 3.79 3.41 -1.95
N VAL A 8 4.29 4.05 -0.89
CA VAL A 8 5.67 4.54 -0.83
C VAL A 8 6.40 3.82 0.32
N PRO A 9 7.52 3.14 0.06
CA PRO A 9 8.36 2.58 1.10
C PRO A 9 9.11 3.68 1.87
N GLU A 10 9.06 3.62 3.20
CA GLU A 10 9.86 4.44 4.11
C GLU A 10 10.50 3.55 5.18
N GLY A 11 11.77 3.18 4.97
CA GLY A 11 12.48 2.24 5.84
C GLY A 11 11.79 0.88 5.87
N ASP A 12 11.37 0.44 7.07
CA ASP A 12 10.66 -0.83 7.28
C ASP A 12 9.12 -0.68 7.22
N LYS A 13 8.63 0.47 6.76
CA LYS A 13 7.19 0.77 6.69
C LYS A 13 6.76 1.10 5.26
N LEU A 14 5.47 0.97 5.01
CA LEU A 14 4.80 1.43 3.80
C LEU A 14 3.83 2.55 4.17
N ILE A 15 3.86 3.63 3.40
CA ILE A 15 2.86 4.69 3.44
C ILE A 15 1.88 4.47 2.31
N LEU A 16 0.63 4.23 2.67
CA LEU A 16 -0.49 4.08 1.75
C LEU A 16 -1.26 5.40 1.72
N ARG A 17 -1.64 5.88 0.53
CA ARG A 17 -2.50 7.05 0.35
C ARG A 17 -3.69 6.69 -0.52
N ASP A 18 -4.88 7.19 -0.18
CA ASP A 18 -6.08 7.04 -0.99
C ASP A 18 -6.43 8.27 -1.82
N ILE A 19 -7.47 8.14 -2.66
CA ILE A 19 -8.02 9.22 -3.49
C ILE A 19 -8.52 10.43 -2.68
N LEU A 20 -8.85 10.25 -1.39
CA LEU A 20 -9.35 11.32 -0.52
C LEU A 20 -8.20 12.04 0.21
N GLY A 21 -6.96 11.59 0.01
CA GLY A 21 -5.77 12.14 0.65
C GLY A 21 -5.50 11.59 2.04
N LYS A 22 -6.30 10.63 2.54
CA LYS A 22 -5.99 9.96 3.81
C LYS A 22 -4.74 9.11 3.62
N SER A 23 -3.86 9.15 4.61
CA SER A 23 -2.64 8.35 4.62
C SER A 23 -2.65 7.38 5.79
N GLU A 24 -2.13 6.17 5.58
CA GLU A 24 -1.97 5.13 6.59
C GLU A 24 -0.55 4.56 6.51
N THR A 25 0.11 4.42 7.66
CA THR A 25 1.45 3.84 7.76
C THR A 25 1.35 2.44 8.33
N VAL A 26 1.92 1.45 7.62
CA VAL A 26 1.92 0.05 8.03
C VAL A 26 3.33 -0.53 8.05
N GLU A 27 3.66 -1.31 9.09
CA GLU A 27 4.89 -2.11 9.13
C GLU A 27 4.65 -3.42 8.38
N ALA A 28 4.97 -3.41 7.08
CA ALA A 28 4.73 -4.52 6.18
C ALA A 28 5.67 -4.47 4.97
N LYS A 29 5.80 -5.59 4.27
CA LYS A 29 6.47 -5.70 2.97
C LYS A 29 5.48 -6.04 1.88
N ILE A 30 5.75 -5.57 0.66
CA ILE A 30 4.97 -5.94 -0.51
C ILE A 30 5.28 -7.40 -0.83
N LEU A 31 4.26 -8.27 -0.74
CA LEU A 31 4.37 -9.68 -1.10
C LEU A 31 4.10 -9.87 -2.61
N GLU A 32 3.04 -9.24 -3.11
CA GLU A 32 2.58 -9.40 -4.48
C GLU A 32 1.88 -8.13 -4.98
N VAL A 33 2.07 -7.83 -6.28
CA VAL A 33 1.36 -6.77 -6.99
C VAL A 33 0.59 -7.38 -8.15
N GLY A 34 -0.71 -7.60 -7.96
CA GLY A 34 -1.63 -8.05 -8.99
C GLY A 34 -2.19 -6.87 -9.78
N LEU A 35 -1.49 -6.46 -10.84
CA LEU A 35 -1.89 -5.30 -11.65
C LEU A 35 -3.24 -5.49 -12.37
N LEU A 36 -3.52 -6.72 -12.84
CA LEU A 36 -4.79 -7.06 -13.50
C LEU A 36 -5.97 -7.07 -12.52
N ASP A 37 -5.72 -7.49 -11.28
CA ASP A 37 -6.73 -7.57 -10.22
C ASP A 37 -6.85 -6.28 -9.42
N HIS A 38 -6.07 -5.25 -9.78
CA HIS A 38 -5.97 -3.98 -9.05
C HIS A 38 -5.72 -4.16 -7.55
N LYS A 39 -4.86 -5.13 -7.19
CA LYS A 39 -4.62 -5.54 -5.81
C LYS A 39 -3.14 -5.57 -5.48
N VAL A 40 -2.80 -5.08 -4.28
CA VAL A 40 -1.48 -5.26 -3.68
C VAL A 40 -1.63 -6.04 -2.39
N VAL A 41 -0.87 -7.13 -2.25
CA VAL A 41 -0.87 -7.98 -1.06
C VAL A 41 0.35 -7.63 -0.22
N LEU A 42 0.10 -7.38 1.06
CA LEU A 42 1.14 -7.06 2.05
C LEU A 42 1.30 -8.21 3.03
N THR A 43 2.53 -8.45 3.46
CA THR A 43 2.86 -9.36 4.57
C THR A 43 3.49 -8.59 5.72
N LYS A 44 3.28 -9.08 6.95
CA LYS A 44 4.07 -8.64 8.10
C LYS A 44 5.53 -9.01 7.92
#